data_AF-A0A0L0UK65-F1
#
_entry.id   AF-A0A0L0UK65-F1
#
_cell.length_a   1.000
_cell.length_b   1.000
_cell.length_c   1.000
_cell.angle_alpha   90.00
_cell.angle_beta   90.00
_cell.angle_gamma   90.00
#
_symmetry.space_group_name_H-M   'P 1'
#
loop_
_entity.id
_entity.type
_entity.pdbx_description
1 polymer ?
#
loop_
_entity_poly.entity_id
_entity_poly.type
_entity_poly.pdbx_seq_one_letter_code
_entity_poly.pdbx_strand_id
1 'polypeptide(L)'
;MVWLNRGVPLPLGAITNKRSLVALDNLVDLVVTCVHHPAAANQVFLVSDDEDLSTTELLQRMARALGRPARLLPLPAGVLSAIAQLLGKKAISQRLCGSLQVDISKTKALLGWTPAISVNGALEKTAKDFLEH
;
A
#
# COMPACT_ATOMS: atom_id res chain seq x y z
N MET A 1 11.08 -3.65 -3.64
CA MET A 1 10.85 -4.71 -4.65
C MET A 1 12.09 -5.56 -4.92
N VAL A 2 13.28 -4.98 -5.16
CA VAL A 2 14.52 -5.74 -5.45
C VAL A 2 14.79 -6.91 -4.50
N TRP A 3 14.68 -6.70 -3.18
CA TRP A 3 14.99 -7.76 -2.19
C TRP A 3 13.97 -8.89 -2.22
N LEU A 4 12.70 -8.55 -2.46
CA LEU A 4 11.61 -9.50 -2.63
C LEU A 4 11.79 -10.29 -3.93
N ASN A 5 12.16 -9.63 -5.03
CA ASN A 5 12.44 -10.28 -6.31
C ASN A 5 13.65 -11.24 -6.21
N ARG A 6 14.68 -10.85 -5.45
CA ARG A 6 15.86 -11.69 -5.16
C ARG A 6 15.59 -12.81 -4.15
N GLY A 7 14.39 -12.88 -3.54
CA GLY A 7 14.05 -13.89 -2.54
C GLY A 7 14.90 -13.79 -1.26
N VAL A 8 15.32 -12.58 -0.89
CA VAL A 8 16.05 -12.33 0.36
C VAL A 8 15.06 -12.44 1.54
N PRO A 9 15.38 -13.17 2.62
CA PRO A 9 14.55 -13.21 3.81
C PRO A 9 14.39 -11.82 4.45
N LEU A 10 13.15 -11.35 4.64
CA LEU A 10 12.84 -10.05 5.25
C LEU A 10 12.26 -10.21 6.65
N PRO A 11 12.69 -9.44 7.66
CA PRO A 11 12.15 -9.48 9.03
C PRO A 11 10.83 -8.71 9.15
N LEU A 12 9.86 -9.02 8.28
CA LEU A 12 8.59 -8.30 8.13
C LEU A 12 7.39 -9.25 8.06
N GLY A 13 7.51 -10.47 8.61
CA GLY A 13 6.49 -11.51 8.54
C GLY A 13 5.42 -11.45 9.64
N ALA A 14 5.60 -10.60 10.66
CA ALA A 14 4.66 -10.45 11.77
C ALA A 14 4.32 -8.97 12.02
N ILE A 15 4.18 -8.19 10.94
CA ILE A 15 3.73 -6.80 11.00
C ILE A 15 2.24 -6.75 10.69
N THR A 16 1.44 -6.31 11.66
CA THR A 16 -0.04 -6.30 11.61
C THR A 16 -0.61 -4.88 11.52
N ASN A 17 0.17 -3.92 11.05
CA ASN A 17 -0.29 -2.55 10.82
C ASN A 17 -1.40 -2.52 9.75
N LYS A 18 -2.07 -1.38 9.62
CA LYS A 18 -3.08 -1.17 8.57
C LYS A 18 -2.79 0.12 7.81
N ARG A 19 -2.63 -0.01 6.49
CA ARG A 19 -2.35 1.10 5.60
C ARG A 19 -3.28 1.06 4.41
N SER A 20 -3.93 2.18 4.16
CA SER A 20 -4.63 2.43 2.91
C SER A 20 -3.60 2.75 1.83
N LEU A 21 -3.64 1.99 0.74
CA LEU A 21 -2.83 2.25 -0.45
C LEU A 21 -3.72 2.77 -1.57
N VAL A 22 -3.10 3.40 -2.56
CA VAL A 22 -3.81 3.87 -3.75
C VAL A 22 -2.96 3.55 -4.98
N ALA A 23 -3.56 2.87 -5.94
CA ALA A 23 -2.98 2.67 -7.25
C ALA A 23 -2.91 3.99 -8.01
N LEU A 24 -1.84 4.22 -8.79
CA LEU A 24 -1.70 5.45 -9.57
C LEU A 24 -2.90 5.67 -10.51
N ASP A 25 -3.37 4.62 -11.16
CA ASP A 25 -4.52 4.70 -12.06
C ASP A 25 -5.81 5.10 -11.32
N ASN A 26 -6.04 4.55 -10.11
CA ASN A 26 -7.19 4.93 -9.28
C ASN A 26 -7.09 6.37 -8.79
N LEU A 27 -5.89 6.85 -8.46
CA LEU A 27 -5.67 8.24 -8.11
C LEU A 27 -5.98 9.17 -9.29
N VAL A 28 -5.49 8.84 -10.49
CA VAL A 28 -5.76 9.61 -11.70
C VAL A 28 -7.26 9.61 -12.02
N ASP A 29 -7.92 8.46 -11.93
CA ASP A 29 -9.35 8.31 -12.15
C ASP A 29 -10.18 9.17 -11.19
N LEU A 30 -9.83 9.23 -9.90
CA LEU A 30 -10.47 10.13 -8.96
C LEU A 30 -10.22 11.60 -9.31
N VAL A 31 -9.01 11.97 -9.73
CA VAL A 31 -8.71 13.35 -10.15
C VAL A 31 -9.57 13.74 -11.35
N VAL A 32 -9.67 12.88 -12.37
CA VAL A 32 -10.54 13.10 -13.53
C VAL A 32 -12.01 13.23 -13.09
N THR A 33 -12.46 12.36 -12.18
CA THR A 33 -13.81 12.43 -11.60
C THR A 33 -14.04 13.79 -10.93
N CYS A 34 -13.09 14.29 -10.12
CA CYS A 34 -13.21 15.58 -9.46
C CYS A 34 -13.26 16.77 -10.43
N VAL A 35 -12.60 16.68 -11.59
CA VAL A 35 -12.61 17.74 -12.61
C VAL A 35 -14.00 17.87 -13.26
N HIS A 36 -14.74 16.77 -13.41
CA HIS A 36 -16.02 16.76 -14.12
C HIS A 36 -17.24 16.75 -13.19
N HIS A 37 -17.12 16.22 -11.97
CA HIS A 37 -18.26 16.02 -11.10
C HIS A 37 -18.65 17.33 -10.38
N PRO A 38 -19.89 17.85 -10.56
CA PRO A 38 -20.27 19.16 -10.04
C PRO A 38 -20.19 19.27 -8.51
N ALA A 39 -20.47 18.16 -7.79
CA ALA A 39 -20.37 18.14 -6.33
C ALA A 39 -18.92 18.16 -5.80
N ALA A 40 -17.91 17.97 -6.65
CA ALA A 40 -16.51 17.99 -6.24
C ALA A 40 -15.98 19.41 -5.95
N ALA A 41 -16.64 20.45 -6.46
CA ALA A 41 -16.20 21.83 -6.31
C ALA A 41 -16.07 22.24 -4.83
N ASN A 42 -14.95 22.88 -4.48
CA ASN A 42 -14.62 23.33 -3.12
C ASN A 42 -14.65 22.23 -2.04
N GLN A 43 -14.42 20.98 -2.44
CA GLN A 43 -14.32 19.84 -1.51
C GLN A 43 -12.90 19.31 -1.40
N VAL A 44 -12.59 18.76 -0.23
CA VAL A 44 -11.41 17.91 -0.02
C VAL A 44 -11.88 16.45 0.05
N PHE A 45 -11.22 15.58 -0.72
CA PHE A 45 -11.48 14.15 -0.77
C PHE A 45 -10.24 13.35 -0.37
N LEU A 46 -10.48 12.22 0.29
CA LEU A 46 -9.46 11.21 0.55
C LEU A 46 -9.61 10.10 -0.49
N VAL A 47 -8.52 9.38 -0.73
CA VAL A 47 -8.45 8.34 -1.76
C VAL A 47 -7.63 7.16 -1.26
N SER A 48 -8.14 5.97 -1.57
CA SER A 48 -7.51 4.67 -1.34
C SER A 48 -8.16 3.63 -2.26
N ASP A 49 -7.55 2.46 -2.37
CA ASP A 49 -8.08 1.31 -3.10
C ASP A 49 -9.16 0.55 -2.31
N ASP A 50 -9.78 1.19 -1.29
CA ASP A 50 -10.87 0.64 -0.45
C ASP A 50 -10.49 -0.65 0.32
N GLU A 51 -9.19 -0.97 0.39
CA GLU A 51 -8.65 -2.12 1.11
C GLU A 51 -7.40 -1.73 1.92
N ASP A 52 -7.42 -2.02 3.22
CA ASP A 52 -6.31 -1.75 4.13
C ASP A 52 -5.40 -2.96 4.32
N LEU A 53 -4.14 -2.79 3.95
CA LEU A 53 -3.13 -3.84 4.04
C LEU A 53 -2.13 -3.59 5.16
N SER A 54 -1.73 -4.68 5.80
CA SER A 54 -0.50 -4.72 6.56
C SER A 54 0.71 -4.81 5.64
N THR A 55 1.87 -4.42 6.17
CA THR A 55 3.15 -4.57 5.47
C THR A 55 3.42 -6.04 5.13
N THR A 56 2.99 -6.97 5.98
CA THR A 56 3.10 -8.42 5.72
C THR A 56 2.24 -8.83 4.53
N GLU A 57 0.96 -8.45 4.53
CA GLU A 57 0.01 -8.76 3.44
C GLU A 57 0.46 -8.15 2.11
N LEU A 58 0.90 -6.88 2.12
CA LEU A 58 1.44 -6.20 0.95
C LEU A 58 2.63 -6.96 0.34
N LEU A 59 3.60 -7.36 1.17
CA LEU A 59 4.78 -8.10 0.69
C LEU A 59 4.41 -9.48 0.15
N GLN A 60 3.45 -10.17 0.78
CA GLN A 60 2.98 -11.47 0.29
C GLN A 60 2.28 -11.35 -1.07
N ARG A 61 1.38 -10.38 -1.23
CA ARG A 61 0.67 -10.14 -2.50
C ARG A 61 1.62 -9.68 -3.60
N MET A 62 2.55 -8.78 -3.28
CA MET A 62 3.59 -8.35 -4.22
C MET A 62 4.52 -9.50 -4.64
N ALA A 63 4.89 -10.40 -3.72
CA ALA A 63 5.71 -11.56 -4.07
C ALA A 63 4.97 -12.49 -5.04
N ARG A 64 3.67 -12.71 -4.83
CA ARG A 64 2.81 -13.46 -5.76
C ARG A 64 2.77 -12.79 -7.13
N ALA A 65 2.56 -11.48 -7.18
CA ALA A 65 2.56 -10.71 -8.43
C ALA A 65 3.90 -10.79 -9.18
N LEU A 66 5.03 -10.85 -8.46
CA LEU A 66 6.37 -11.05 -9.03
C LEU A 66 6.68 -12.51 -9.42
N GLY A 67 5.82 -13.48 -9.09
CA GLY A 67 6.12 -14.90 -9.27
C GLY A 67 7.26 -15.40 -8.37
N ARG A 68 7.44 -14.82 -7.18
CA ARG A 68 8.53 -15.12 -6.24
C ARG A 68 8.00 -15.55 -4.86
N PRO A 69 8.76 -16.36 -4.10
CA PRO A 69 8.36 -16.72 -2.74
C PRO A 69 8.52 -15.54 -1.77
N ALA A 70 7.49 -15.28 -0.97
CA ALA A 70 7.53 -14.32 0.12
C ALA A 70 8.28 -14.91 1.34
N ARG A 71 9.61 -14.80 1.37
CA ARG A 71 10.42 -15.24 2.52
C ARG A 71 10.38 -14.18 3.63
N LEU A 72 9.39 -14.26 4.51
CA LEU A 72 9.20 -13.31 5.60
C LEU A 72 9.42 -13.98 6.97
N LEU A 73 10.37 -13.46 7.75
CA LEU A 73 10.61 -13.91 9.11
C LEU A 73 9.62 -13.23 10.07
N PRO A 74 9.01 -13.96 11.02
CA PRO A 74 7.95 -13.45 11.89
C PRO A 74 8.52 -12.57 13.02
N LEU A 75 9.10 -11.42 12.67
CA LEU A 75 9.60 -10.45 13.64
C LEU A 75 8.51 -9.42 14.00
N PRO A 76 8.11 -9.29 15.28
CA PRO A 76 7.11 -8.31 15.69
C PRO A 76 7.58 -6.86 15.51
N ALA A 77 6.64 -5.96 15.23
CA ALA A 77 6.90 -4.54 14.99
C ALA A 77 7.66 -3.84 16.13
N GLY A 78 7.40 -4.21 17.39
CA GLY A 78 8.08 -3.64 18.56
C GLY A 78 9.58 -3.95 18.58
N VAL A 79 9.95 -5.21 18.28
CA VAL A 79 11.35 -5.64 18.21
C VAL A 79 12.06 -4.95 17.05
N LEU A 80 11.44 -4.92 15.88
CA LEU A 80 11.99 -4.23 14.71
C LEU A 80 12.20 -2.73 15.00
N SER A 81 11.27 -2.10 15.70
CA SER A 81 11.36 -0.69 16.08
C SER A 81 12.49 -0.42 17.07
N ALA A 82 12.70 -1.30 18.05
CA ALA A 82 13.82 -1.17 18.99
C ALA A 82 15.17 -1.29 18.27
N ILE A 83 15.34 -2.29 17.40
CA ILE A 83 16.55 -2.46 16.59
C ILE A 83 16.78 -1.23 15.70
N ALA A 84 15.73 -0.74 15.04
CA ALA A 84 15.83 0.44 14.19
C ALA A 84 16.20 1.70 14.98
N GLN A 85 15.71 1.87 16.20
CA GLN A 85 16.10 2.98 17.07
C GLN A 85 17.58 2.92 17.45
N LEU A 86 18.09 1.74 17.84
CA LEU A 86 19.51 1.54 18.14
C LEU A 86 20.42 1.85 16.95
N LEU A 87 19.94 1.56 15.73
CA LEU A 87 20.66 1.85 14.49
C LEU A 87 20.44 3.27 13.95
N GLY A 88 19.74 4.16 14.69
CA GLY A 88 19.43 5.52 14.24
C GLY A 88 18.41 5.62 13.08
N LYS A 89 17.70 4.52 12.77
CA LYS A 89 16.75 4.37 11.64
C LYS A 89 15.28 4.44 12.05
N LYS A 90 14.94 5.23 13.07
CA LYS A 90 13.57 5.35 13.61
C LYS A 90 12.51 5.73 12.55
N ALA A 91 12.87 6.58 11.58
CA ALA A 91 11.94 6.97 10.52
C ALA A 91 11.50 5.78 9.63
N ILE A 92 12.39 4.82 9.40
CA ILE A 92 12.10 3.64 8.57
C ILE A 92 11.14 2.71 9.32
N SER A 93 11.34 2.48 10.62
CA SER A 93 10.44 1.63 11.39
C SER A 93 9.03 2.23 11.46
N GLN A 94 8.91 3.54 11.64
CA GLN A 94 7.59 4.19 11.65
C GLN A 94 6.90 4.09 10.27
N ARG A 95 7.66 4.19 9.18
CA ARG A 95 7.12 4.01 7.82
C ARG A 95 6.71 2.57 7.51
N LEU A 96 7.33 1.57 8.11
CA LEU A 96 7.02 0.15 7.84
C LEU A 96 5.99 -0.43 8.82
N CYS A 97 6.02 0.00 10.08
CA CYS A 97 5.19 -0.55 11.15
C CYS A 97 4.02 0.34 11.54
N GLY A 98 4.01 1.60 11.11
CA GLY A 98 2.93 2.53 11.40
C GLY A 98 1.67 2.24 10.58
N SER A 99 0.51 2.42 11.21
CA SER A 99 -0.78 2.45 10.53
C SER A 99 -1.09 3.84 9.99
N LEU A 100 -1.71 3.90 8.82
CA LEU A 100 -2.26 5.12 8.22
C LEU A 100 -3.44 4.71 7.35
N GLN A 101 -4.64 4.84 7.91
CA GLN A 101 -5.88 4.50 7.23
C GLN A 101 -6.59 5.79 6.88
N VAL A 102 -7.22 5.83 5.71
CA VAL A 102 -8.06 6.94 5.28
C VAL A 102 -9.48 6.45 5.07
N ASP A 103 -10.44 7.26 5.52
CA ASP A 103 -11.85 7.00 5.27
C ASP A 103 -12.27 7.67 3.96
N ILE A 104 -12.65 6.85 2.98
CA ILE A 104 -13.12 7.31 1.66
C ILE A 104 -14.64 7.29 1.53
N SER A 105 -15.39 7.04 2.61
CA SER A 105 -16.86 7.06 2.59
C SER A 105 -17.43 8.36 2.05
N LYS A 106 -16.82 9.52 2.37
CA LYS A 106 -17.22 10.81 1.79
C LYS A 106 -17.08 10.81 0.27
N THR A 107 -15.95 10.34 -0.25
CA THR A 107 -15.65 10.28 -1.68
C THR A 107 -16.66 9.38 -2.40
N LYS A 108 -16.92 8.20 -1.85
CA LYS A 108 -17.91 7.24 -2.38
C LYS A 108 -19.33 7.80 -2.38
N ALA A 109 -19.76 8.40 -1.26
CA ALA A 109 -21.13 8.89 -1.10
C ALA A 109 -21.42 10.12 -1.98
N LEU A 110 -20.46 11.03 -2.09
CA LEU A 110 -20.68 12.34 -2.73
C LEU A 110 -20.39 12.30 -4.23
N LEU A 111 -19.38 11.53 -4.66
CA LEU A 111 -19.00 11.42 -6.07
C LEU A 111 -19.51 10.15 -6.75
N GLY A 112 -20.09 9.21 -6.00
CA GLY A 112 -20.42 7.87 -6.51
C GLY A 112 -19.17 7.08 -6.95
N TRP A 113 -17.98 7.52 -6.54
CA TRP A 113 -16.71 7.01 -7.02
C TRP A 113 -16.27 5.78 -6.22
N THR A 114 -15.77 4.76 -6.90
CA THR A 114 -15.09 3.62 -6.30
C THR A 114 -13.84 3.27 -7.10
N PRO A 115 -12.77 2.74 -6.48
CA PRO A 115 -11.55 2.38 -7.19
C PRO A 115 -11.83 1.41 -8.35
N ALA A 116 -11.43 1.80 -9.57
CA ALA A 116 -11.68 1.00 -10.77
C ALA A 116 -10.79 -0.25 -10.85
N ILE A 117 -9.58 -0.15 -10.31
CA ILE A 117 -8.60 -1.25 -10.29
C ILE A 117 -8.50 -1.82 -8.88
N SER A 118 -8.61 -3.14 -8.76
CA SER A 118 -8.40 -3.83 -7.48
C SER A 118 -6.93 -3.77 -7.05
N VAL A 119 -6.68 -3.88 -5.74
CA VAL A 119 -5.30 -3.94 -5.20
C VAL A 119 -4.46 -5.02 -5.87
N ASN A 120 -5.00 -6.23 -6.08
CA ASN A 120 -4.25 -7.30 -6.73
C ASN A 120 -3.91 -6.96 -8.18
N GLY A 121 -4.86 -6.41 -8.95
CA GLY A 121 -4.61 -5.97 -10.32
C GLY A 121 -3.57 -4.84 -10.41
N ALA A 122 -3.60 -3.89 -9.47
CA ALA A 122 -2.61 -2.82 -9.38
C ALA A 122 -1.21 -3.36 -9.02
N LEU A 123 -1.13 -4.33 -8.11
CA LEU A 123 0.14 -4.99 -7.74
C LEU A 123 0.70 -5.80 -8.90
N GLU A 124 -0.14 -6.50 -9.68
CA GLU A 124 0.26 -7.22 -10.90
C GLU A 124 0.83 -6.26 -11.96
N LYS A 125 0.14 -5.14 -12.23
CA LYS A 125 0.64 -4.09 -13.12
C LYS A 125 2.00 -3.57 -12.64
N THR A 126 2.10 -3.24 -11.35
CA THR A 126 3.35 -2.76 -10.73
C THR A 126 4.48 -3.78 -10.87
N ALA A 127 4.20 -5.07 -10.68
CA ALA A 127 5.18 -6.14 -10.80
C ALA A 127 5.67 -6.30 -12.25
N LYS A 128 4.75 -6.22 -13.22
CA LYS A 128 5.06 -6.23 -14.65
C LYS A 128 5.98 -5.06 -15.01
N ASP A 129 5.59 -3.84 -14.65
CA ASP A 129 6.38 -2.63 -14.94
C ASP A 129 7.79 -2.71 -14.34
N PHE A 130 7.93 -3.29 -13.14
CA PHE A 130 9.22 -3.51 -12.45
C PHE A 130 10.09 -4.62 -13.07
N LEU A 131 9.52 -5.56 -13.83
CA LEU A 131 10.28 -6.63 -14.50
C LEU A 131 10.72 -6.21 -15.92
N GLU A 132 9.98 -5.29 -16.53
CA GLU A 132 10.27 -4.74 -17.86
C GLU A 132 11.35 -3.63 -17.84
N HIS A 133 11.62 -3.02 -16.67
CA HIS A 133 12.58 -1.93 -16.46
C HIS A 133 13.56 -2.22 -15.31
#